data_AF-A0AAJ2SYW8-F1
#
_entry.id   AF-A0AAJ2SYW8-F1
#
_cell.length_a   1.000
_cell.length_b   1.000
_cell.length_c   1.000
_cell.angle_alpha   90.00
_cell.angle_beta   90.00
_cell.angle_gamma   90.00
#
_symmetry.space_group_name_H-M   'P 1'
#
loop_
_entity.id
_entity.type
_entity.pdbx_description
1 polymer ?
#
loop_
_entity_poly.entity_id
_entity_poly.type
_entity_poly.pdbx_seq_one_letter_code
_entity_poly.pdbx_strand_id
1 'polypeptide(L)'
;MSKPKRPPKPIEPLTARQKRDLKTMGIFLLVVVGGMGLFFVAMLIWNEPDFPQEIAESTPHSIFETDDGRPGSWEYLDENLEAHPLGECVRIDGWRNQRPFQCTSADESHVFTFRDPGGHTGGGFQDEALTVDGRDVPIECTLENDWDALIYCAPLSAIPSPEARAR
;
A
#
# COMPACT_ATOMS: atom_id res chain seq x y z
N MET A 1 -70.14 -0.99 30.06
CA MET A 1 -70.07 0.40 29.55
C MET A 1 -68.66 0.68 29.05
N SER A 2 -68.44 0.66 27.73
CA SER A 2 -67.12 0.96 27.14
C SER A 2 -66.95 2.47 26.93
N LYS A 3 -65.85 3.03 27.44
CA LYS A 3 -65.49 4.45 27.20
C LYS A 3 -65.23 4.69 25.71
N PRO A 4 -65.66 5.84 25.14
CA PRO A 4 -65.41 6.14 23.74
C PRO A 4 -63.91 6.38 23.50
N LYS A 5 -63.33 5.66 22.53
CA LYS A 5 -61.97 5.92 22.01
C LYS A 5 -61.96 7.33 21.39
N ARG A 6 -61.10 8.22 21.89
CA ARG A 6 -60.88 9.54 21.27
C ARG A 6 -60.36 9.35 19.84
N PRO A 7 -60.80 10.18 18.88
CA PRO A 7 -60.24 10.16 17.54
C PRO A 7 -58.75 10.51 17.58
N PRO A 8 -57.91 9.90 16.73
CA PRO A 8 -56.49 10.24 16.64
C PRO A 8 -56.35 11.72 16.25
N LYS A 9 -55.43 12.43 16.91
CA LYS A 9 -55.17 13.85 16.61
C LYS A 9 -54.76 13.99 15.14
N PRO A 10 -55.22 15.04 14.43
CA PRO A 10 -54.74 15.33 13.08
C PRO A 10 -53.24 15.59 13.14
N ILE A 11 -52.50 15.00 12.20
CA ILE A 11 -51.07 15.25 12.06
C ILE A 11 -50.91 16.71 11.62
N GLU A 12 -50.36 17.56 12.49
CA GLU A 12 -50.11 18.96 12.17
C GLU A 12 -49.16 19.05 10.97
N PRO A 13 -49.48 19.88 9.96
CA PRO A 13 -48.61 20.05 8.81
C PRO A 13 -47.29 20.68 9.26
N LEU A 14 -46.17 20.08 8.86
CA LEU A 14 -44.84 20.60 9.19
C LEU A 14 -44.73 22.08 8.80
N THR A 15 -44.33 22.89 9.77
CA THR A 15 -44.08 24.32 9.56
C THR A 15 -42.98 24.52 8.51
N ALA A 16 -42.99 25.68 7.84
CA ALA A 16 -41.99 26.00 6.80
C ALA A 16 -40.53 25.96 7.30
N ARG A 17 -40.33 26.11 8.62
CA ARG A 17 -39.04 25.96 9.29
C ARG A 17 -38.64 24.49 9.41
N GLN A 18 -39.54 23.63 9.89
CA GLN A 18 -39.30 22.18 9.98
C GLN A 18 -39.07 21.53 8.61
N LYS A 19 -39.74 22.00 7.54
CA LYS A 19 -39.47 21.54 6.16
C LYS A 19 -38.07 21.94 5.66
N ARG A 20 -37.57 23.11 6.07
CA ARG A 20 -36.21 23.56 5.74
C ARG A 20 -35.17 22.74 6.51
N ASP A 21 -35.36 22.56 7.81
CA ASP A 21 -34.43 21.79 8.64
C ASP A 21 -34.36 20.32 8.19
N LEU A 22 -35.48 19.71 7.80
CA LEU A 22 -35.51 18.34 7.26
C LEU A 22 -34.77 18.22 5.92
N LYS A 23 -34.89 19.24 5.05
CA LYS A 23 -34.13 19.29 3.79
C LYS A 23 -32.63 19.43 4.03
N THR A 24 -32.23 20.34 4.93
CA THR A 24 -30.82 20.55 5.28
C THR A 24 -30.22 19.30 5.91
N MET A 25 -30.94 18.65 6.84
CA MET A 25 -30.53 17.39 7.45
C MET A 25 -30.40 16.28 6.41
N GLY A 26 -31.34 16.17 5.48
CA GLY A 26 -31.29 15.18 4.38
C GLY A 26 -30.07 15.38 3.48
N ILE A 27 -29.75 16.62 3.11
CA ILE A 27 -28.55 16.95 2.32
C ILE A 27 -27.28 16.59 3.10
N PHE A 28 -27.23 16.94 4.39
CA PHE A 28 -26.07 16.66 5.23
C PHE A 28 -25.81 15.15 5.34
N LEU A 29 -26.86 14.36 5.55
CA LEU A 29 -26.78 12.90 5.63
C LEU A 29 -26.32 12.29 4.30
N LEU A 30 -26.78 12.84 3.17
CA LEU A 30 -26.37 12.40 1.83
C LEU A 30 -24.89 12.71 1.54
N VAL A 31 -24.40 13.89 1.95
CA VAL A 31 -22.99 14.27 1.83
C VAL A 31 -22.11 13.42 2.74
N VAL A 32 -22.52 13.18 3.98
CA VAL A 32 -21.74 12.36 4.92
C VAL A 32 -21.69 10.91 4.45
N VAL A 33 -22.83 10.30 4.12
CA VAL A 33 -22.87 8.89 3.69
C VAL A 33 -22.25 8.70 2.31
N GLY A 34 -22.55 9.59 1.36
CA GLY A 34 -21.97 9.55 0.02
C GLY A 34 -20.46 9.84 0.02
N GLY A 35 -20.01 10.80 0.84
CA GLY A 35 -18.60 11.13 1.02
C GLY A 35 -17.82 10.01 1.70
N MET A 36 -18.37 9.40 2.77
CA MET A 36 -17.77 8.20 3.38
C MET A 36 -17.70 7.05 2.39
N GLY A 37 -18.76 6.78 1.63
CA GLY A 37 -18.76 5.72 0.62
C GLY A 37 -17.64 5.89 -0.41
N LEU A 38 -17.47 7.11 -0.94
CA LEU A 38 -16.37 7.43 -1.87
C LEU A 38 -15.00 7.30 -1.21
N PHE A 39 -14.86 7.69 0.06
CA PHE A 39 -13.61 7.54 0.81
C PHE A 39 -13.24 6.05 0.99
N PHE A 40 -14.18 5.19 1.36
CA PHE A 40 -13.94 3.75 1.49
C PHE A 40 -13.59 3.09 0.15
N VAL A 41 -14.27 3.48 -0.94
CA VAL A 41 -13.93 2.99 -2.29
C VAL A 41 -12.55 3.47 -2.72
N ALA A 42 -12.20 4.73 -2.46
CA ALA A 42 -10.87 5.25 -2.75
C ALA A 42 -9.78 4.55 -1.94
N MET A 43 -10.06 4.21 -0.66
CA MET A 43 -9.13 3.43 0.17
C MET A 43 -8.90 2.02 -0.37
N LEU A 44 -9.94 1.36 -0.89
CA LEU A 44 -9.80 0.03 -1.49
C LEU A 44 -8.95 0.05 -2.77
N ILE A 45 -9.04 1.13 -3.56
CA ILE A 45 -8.25 1.28 -4.81
C ILE A 45 -6.80 1.71 -4.52
N TRP A 46 -6.55 2.38 -3.39
CA TRP A 46 -5.20 2.82 -3.01
C TRP A 46 -4.34 1.73 -2.38
N ASN A 47 -4.94 0.66 -1.88
CA ASN A 47 -4.25 -0.45 -1.24
C ASN A 47 -4.22 -1.69 -2.12
N GLU A 48 -3.98 -1.59 -3.43
CA GLU A 48 -3.62 -2.77 -4.22
C GLU A 48 -2.11 -2.71 -4.49
N PRO A 49 -1.36 -3.82 -4.30
CA PRO A 49 0.05 -3.85 -4.64
C PRO A 49 0.22 -3.52 -6.12
N ASP A 50 1.32 -2.84 -6.46
CA ASP A 50 1.59 -2.45 -7.84
C ASP A 50 1.66 -3.68 -8.75
N PHE A 51 2.10 -4.83 -8.22
CA PHE A 51 2.09 -6.09 -8.95
C PHE A 51 1.95 -7.28 -7.99
N PRO A 52 1.44 -8.44 -8.47
CA PRO A 52 1.32 -9.66 -7.67
C PRO A 52 2.68 -10.24 -7.26
N GLN A 53 2.77 -10.80 -6.05
CA GLN A 53 3.98 -11.42 -5.50
C GLN A 53 4.53 -12.54 -6.40
N GLU A 54 3.65 -13.27 -7.08
CA GLU A 54 4.02 -14.35 -7.99
C GLU A 54 4.94 -13.88 -9.13
N ILE A 55 4.88 -12.59 -9.51
CA ILE A 55 5.81 -12.01 -10.48
C ILE A 55 7.22 -11.91 -9.87
N ALA A 56 7.36 -11.44 -8.63
CA ALA A 56 8.65 -11.40 -7.97
C ALA A 56 9.23 -12.81 -7.83
N GLU A 57 8.42 -13.77 -7.34
CA GLU A 57 8.87 -15.16 -7.10
C GLU A 57 9.29 -15.91 -8.36
N SER A 58 8.76 -15.50 -9.52
CA SER A 58 9.09 -16.11 -10.82
C SER A 58 10.11 -15.32 -11.64
N THR A 59 10.68 -14.26 -11.09
CA THR A 59 11.62 -13.38 -11.80
C THR A 59 12.99 -13.38 -11.11
N PRO A 60 14.09 -13.62 -11.85
CA PRO A 60 15.45 -13.47 -11.33
C PRO A 60 15.73 -12.04 -10.83
N HIS A 61 16.63 -11.91 -9.87
CA HIS A 61 17.04 -10.64 -9.26
C HIS A 61 15.92 -9.91 -8.50
N SER A 62 14.81 -10.57 -8.24
CA SER A 62 13.80 -10.06 -7.31
C SER A 62 14.34 -10.05 -5.88
N ILE A 63 13.88 -9.10 -5.08
CA ILE A 63 14.30 -8.87 -3.69
C ILE A 63 13.09 -9.04 -2.77
N PHE A 64 13.28 -9.67 -1.61
CA PHE A 64 12.20 -9.97 -0.65
C PHE A 64 12.64 -9.54 0.75
N GLU A 65 11.78 -8.85 1.47
CA GLU A 65 11.95 -8.65 2.90
C GLU A 65 11.65 -9.96 3.63
N THR A 66 12.42 -10.29 4.67
CA THR A 66 12.17 -11.49 5.47
C THR A 66 11.43 -11.16 6.77
N ASP A 67 10.68 -12.14 7.29
CA ASP A 67 9.86 -12.08 8.51
C ASP A 67 10.67 -11.90 9.83
N ASP A 68 12.00 -11.75 9.77
CA ASP A 68 12.86 -11.79 10.95
C ASP A 68 12.74 -10.56 11.86
N GLY A 69 11.85 -9.62 11.53
CA GLY A 69 11.50 -8.46 12.36
C GLY A 69 12.63 -7.45 12.56
N ARG A 70 13.69 -7.54 11.74
CA ARG A 70 14.78 -6.56 11.70
C ARG A 70 14.59 -5.70 10.45
N PRO A 71 14.53 -4.36 10.58
CA PRO A 71 14.67 -3.48 9.44
C PRO A 71 15.97 -3.84 8.73
N GLY A 72 15.90 -4.34 7.49
CA GLY A 72 17.09 -4.74 6.74
C GLY A 72 17.45 -6.23 6.77
N SER A 73 16.51 -7.16 6.96
CA SER A 73 16.74 -8.55 6.54
C SER A 73 16.10 -8.75 5.16
N TRP A 74 16.93 -9.03 4.16
CA TRP A 74 16.50 -9.14 2.77
C TRP A 74 17.09 -10.38 2.12
N GLU A 75 16.36 -10.96 1.18
CA GLU A 75 16.79 -12.05 0.31
C GLU A 75 16.70 -11.60 -1.16
N TYR A 76 17.51 -12.21 -2.01
CA TYR A 76 17.45 -12.03 -3.46
C TYR A 76 17.27 -13.37 -4.16
N LEU A 77 16.58 -13.37 -5.30
CA LEU A 77 16.54 -14.52 -6.22
C LEU A 77 17.68 -14.43 -7.21
N ASP A 78 18.43 -15.51 -7.35
CA ASP A 78 19.45 -15.63 -8.39
C ASP A 78 18.85 -15.96 -9.77
N GLU A 79 19.72 -16.17 -10.75
CA GLU A 79 19.36 -16.57 -12.12
C GLU A 79 18.61 -17.91 -12.20
N ASN A 80 18.74 -18.77 -11.18
CA ASN A 80 18.07 -20.06 -11.09
C ASN A 80 16.79 -20.02 -10.25
N LEU A 81 16.36 -18.82 -9.81
CA LEU A 81 15.24 -18.62 -8.88
C LEU A 81 15.46 -19.30 -7.52
N GLU A 82 16.72 -19.40 -7.09
CA GLU A 82 17.05 -19.80 -5.73
C GLU A 82 17.17 -18.56 -4.85
N ALA A 83 16.57 -18.61 -3.66
CA ALA A 83 16.60 -17.52 -2.69
C ALA A 83 17.90 -17.56 -1.89
N HIS A 84 18.58 -16.41 -1.82
CA HIS A 84 19.83 -16.23 -1.10
C HIS A 84 19.74 -15.01 -0.19
N PRO A 85 20.28 -15.09 1.05
CA PRO A 85 20.28 -13.95 1.95
C PRO A 85 21.24 -12.86 1.46
N LEU A 86 20.77 -11.61 1.54
CA LEU A 86 21.67 -10.46 1.56
C LEU A 86 22.35 -10.38 2.93
N GLY A 87 23.58 -9.86 2.93
CA GLY A 87 24.33 -9.61 4.15
C GLY A 87 23.70 -8.50 5.00
N GLU A 88 24.28 -8.28 6.18
CA GLU A 88 23.84 -7.24 7.10
C GLU A 88 23.80 -5.87 6.40
N CYS A 89 22.63 -5.21 6.46
CA CYS A 89 22.46 -3.92 5.82
C CYS A 89 23.11 -2.82 6.65
N VAL A 90 24.04 -2.11 6.05
CA VAL A 90 24.74 -0.99 6.67
C VAL A 90 24.06 0.33 6.30
N ARG A 91 23.99 1.24 7.26
CA ARG A 91 23.58 2.63 6.99
C ARG A 91 24.69 3.33 6.24
N ILE A 92 24.37 3.92 5.10
CA ILE A 92 25.32 4.70 4.30
C ILE A 92 25.02 6.20 4.42
N ASP A 93 26.08 7.00 4.35
CA ASP A 93 25.98 8.46 4.52
C ASP A 93 25.33 9.10 3.28
N GLY A 94 24.05 9.45 3.40
CA GLY A 94 23.30 10.20 2.38
C GLY A 94 23.30 11.72 2.62
N TRP A 95 23.23 12.51 1.55
CA TRP A 95 23.02 13.97 1.62
C TRP A 95 21.65 14.26 2.31
N ARG A 96 21.59 15.19 3.29
CA ARG A 96 20.34 15.75 3.88
C ARG A 96 19.39 14.71 4.49
N ASN A 97 19.85 13.96 5.49
CA ASN A 97 18.99 13.10 6.33
C ASN A 97 18.25 11.96 5.61
N GLN A 98 18.59 11.66 4.36
CA GLN A 98 17.94 10.58 3.61
C GLN A 98 18.36 9.17 4.06
N ARG A 99 19.48 9.07 4.82
CA ARG A 99 20.00 7.88 5.54
C ARG A 99 19.59 6.53 4.90
N PRO A 100 19.98 6.25 3.64
CA PRO A 100 19.67 4.97 3.02
C PRO A 100 20.48 3.84 3.67
N PHE A 101 19.94 2.64 3.54
CA PHE A 101 20.58 1.38 3.91
C PHE A 101 21.09 0.69 2.65
N GLN A 102 22.19 -0.04 2.79
CA GLN A 102 22.76 -0.83 1.73
C GLN A 102 23.04 -2.24 2.26
N CYS A 103 22.46 -3.24 1.61
CA CYS A 103 22.72 -4.65 1.85
C CYS A 103 23.56 -5.18 0.69
N THR A 104 24.51 -6.06 0.98
CA THR A 104 25.40 -6.65 -0.04
C THR A 104 25.42 -8.14 0.15
N SER A 105 25.26 -8.91 -0.92
CA SER A 105 25.37 -10.37 -0.88
C SER A 105 26.78 -10.81 -0.48
N ALA A 106 26.91 -12.02 0.05
CA ALA A 106 28.19 -12.54 0.53
C ALA A 106 29.26 -12.68 -0.58
N ASP A 107 28.82 -12.86 -1.82
CA ASP A 107 29.62 -12.94 -3.04
C ASP A 107 29.76 -11.59 -3.75
N GLU A 108 29.20 -10.51 -3.20
CA GLU A 108 29.20 -9.14 -3.73
C GLU A 108 28.52 -8.98 -5.10
N SER A 109 27.81 -10.00 -5.57
CA SER A 109 27.08 -9.96 -6.84
C SER A 109 25.85 -9.06 -6.78
N HIS A 110 25.18 -8.96 -5.64
CA HIS A 110 23.97 -8.17 -5.46
C HIS A 110 24.18 -7.08 -4.41
N VAL A 111 23.87 -5.84 -4.79
CA VAL A 111 23.86 -4.69 -3.90
C VAL A 111 22.48 -4.06 -3.95
N PHE A 112 21.76 -4.13 -2.84
CA PHE A 112 20.44 -3.52 -2.70
C PHE A 112 20.54 -2.30 -1.80
N THR A 113 20.12 -1.15 -2.31
CA THR A 113 20.06 0.12 -1.57
C THR A 113 18.61 0.56 -1.48
N PHE A 114 18.17 0.94 -0.28
CA PHE A 114 16.82 1.40 -0.04
C PHE A 114 16.81 2.50 1.02
N ARG A 115 15.77 3.34 1.02
CA ARG A 115 15.51 4.24 2.14
C ARG A 115 14.56 3.54 3.11
N ASP A 116 14.95 3.44 4.38
CA ASP A 116 14.03 3.01 5.44
C ASP A 116 12.86 4.01 5.48
N PRO A 117 11.61 3.57 5.23
CA PRO A 117 10.46 4.45 5.10
C PRO A 117 10.06 5.12 6.43
N GLY A 118 10.72 4.81 7.56
CA GLY A 118 10.45 5.50 8.81
C GLY A 118 9.04 5.23 9.33
N GLY A 119 8.65 3.96 9.33
CA GLY A 119 7.37 3.48 9.82
C GLY A 119 6.31 3.36 8.72
N HIS A 120 5.67 2.19 8.68
CA HIS A 120 4.59 1.75 7.79
C HIS A 120 3.43 2.75 7.65
N THR A 121 3.65 3.86 6.96
CA THR A 121 2.66 4.90 6.74
C THR A 121 2.63 5.30 5.27
N GLY A 122 2.11 4.37 4.45
CA GLY A 122 1.30 4.66 3.26
C GLY A 122 1.95 5.41 2.08
N GLY A 123 3.21 5.80 2.17
CA GLY A 123 4.01 6.21 1.02
C GLY A 123 4.97 5.06 0.73
N GLY A 124 4.83 4.42 -0.43
CA GLY A 124 5.66 3.29 -0.83
C GLY A 124 7.16 3.57 -0.72
N PHE A 125 7.92 2.49 -0.83
CA PHE A 125 9.37 2.51 -0.98
C PHE A 125 9.75 3.50 -2.11
N GLN A 126 10.63 4.45 -1.79
CA GLN A 126 11.16 5.42 -2.75
C GLN A 126 12.68 5.43 -2.71
N ASP A 127 13.26 5.54 -3.91
CA ASP A 127 14.70 5.60 -4.17
C ASP A 127 15.44 4.26 -3.97
N GLU A 128 14.79 3.15 -4.32
CA GLU A 128 15.41 1.82 -4.36
C GLU A 128 16.34 1.69 -5.55
N ALA A 129 17.47 1.04 -5.31
CA ALA A 129 18.42 0.70 -6.36
C ALA A 129 18.93 -0.71 -6.14
N LEU A 130 18.91 -1.51 -7.20
CA LEU A 130 19.55 -2.81 -7.24
C LEU A 130 20.69 -2.76 -8.26
N THR A 131 21.86 -3.21 -7.83
CA THR A 131 22.98 -3.47 -8.73
C THR A 131 23.28 -4.97 -8.69
N VAL A 132 23.35 -5.60 -9.87
CA VAL A 132 23.72 -7.00 -10.06
C VAL A 132 24.97 -7.07 -10.93
N ASP A 133 26.02 -7.72 -10.45
CA ASP A 133 27.32 -7.83 -11.13
C ASP A 133 27.87 -6.47 -11.60
N GLY A 134 27.67 -5.44 -10.78
CA GLY A 134 28.08 -4.06 -11.09
C GLY A 134 27.23 -3.35 -12.14
N ARG A 135 26.05 -3.89 -12.51
CA ARG A 135 25.09 -3.25 -13.41
C ARG A 135 23.81 -2.89 -12.69
N ASP A 136 23.31 -1.69 -12.95
CA ASP A 136 22.04 -1.26 -12.39
C ASP A 136 20.88 -2.03 -13.02
N VAL A 137 20.08 -2.66 -12.18
CA VAL A 137 18.84 -3.35 -12.53
C VAL A 137 17.68 -2.48 -12.07
N PRO A 138 16.92 -1.88 -13.00
CA PRO A 138 15.74 -1.11 -12.66
C PRO A 138 14.70 -2.02 -11.99
N ILE A 139 14.28 -1.68 -10.78
CA ILE A 139 13.32 -2.44 -9.98
C ILE A 139 12.14 -1.56 -9.56
N GLU A 140 11.04 -2.22 -9.22
CA GLU A 140 9.89 -1.60 -8.55
C GLU A 140 9.52 -2.49 -7.37
N CYS A 141 9.26 -1.87 -6.22
CA CYS A 141 8.94 -2.54 -4.97
C CYS A 141 7.51 -2.23 -4.58
N THR A 142 6.82 -3.23 -4.04
CA THR A 142 5.46 -3.09 -3.54
C THR A 142 5.33 -3.76 -2.18
N LEU A 143 4.29 -3.36 -1.45
CA LEU A 143 3.94 -3.91 -0.14
C LEU A 143 2.83 -4.95 -0.32
N GLU A 144 2.97 -6.12 0.29
CA GLU A 144 1.85 -7.04 0.43
C GLU A 144 0.81 -6.43 1.39
N ASN A 145 -0.47 -6.54 1.08
CA ASN A 145 -1.52 -5.93 1.89
C ASN A 145 -1.73 -6.68 3.22
N ASP A 146 -1.06 -6.26 4.30
CA ASP A 146 -1.55 -6.49 5.67
C ASP A 146 -0.74 -5.71 6.72
N TRP A 147 -1.17 -5.79 7.99
CA TRP A 147 -0.51 -5.13 9.12
C TRP A 147 0.93 -5.62 9.37
N ASP A 148 1.28 -6.79 8.82
CA ASP A 148 2.61 -7.40 8.79
C ASP A 148 3.15 -7.45 7.34
N ALA A 149 2.84 -6.44 6.52
CA ALA A 149 3.19 -6.37 5.10
C ALA A 149 4.69 -6.63 4.85
N LEU A 150 5.00 -7.72 4.17
CA LEU A 150 6.31 -7.95 3.58
C LEU A 150 6.45 -7.16 2.29
N ILE A 151 7.65 -6.64 2.07
CA ILE A 151 8.00 -5.94 0.83
C ILE A 151 8.63 -6.93 -0.13
N TYR A 152 8.23 -6.84 -1.39
CA TYR A 152 8.93 -7.51 -2.47
C TYR A 152 9.15 -6.57 -3.64
N CYS A 153 10.26 -6.77 -4.32
CA CYS A 153 10.69 -6.00 -5.47
C CYS A 153 10.94 -6.93 -6.64
N ALA A 154 10.60 -6.50 -7.85
CA ALA A 154 10.89 -7.22 -9.08
C ALA A 154 11.53 -6.28 -10.11
N PRO A 155 12.38 -6.80 -11.03
CA PRO A 155 12.84 -6.05 -12.17
C PRO A 155 11.69 -5.47 -12.99
N LEU A 156 11.78 -4.19 -13.34
CA LEU A 156 10.79 -3.48 -14.15
C LEU A 156 10.49 -4.16 -15.50
N SER A 157 11.46 -4.92 -16.04
CA SER A 157 11.26 -5.69 -17.27
C SER A 157 10.26 -6.84 -17.15
N ALA A 158 9.99 -7.34 -15.95
CA ALA A 158 9.03 -8.42 -15.69
C ALA A 158 7.65 -7.90 -15.30
N ILE A 159 7.55 -6.63 -14.91
CA ILE A 159 6.34 -6.01 -14.43
C ILE A 159 5.51 -5.53 -15.63
N PRO A 160 4.28 -6.05 -15.83
CA PRO A 160 3.45 -5.63 -16.95
C PRO A 160 3.07 -4.15 -16.80
N SER A 161 3.23 -3.38 -17.88
CA SER A 161 2.90 -1.96 -17.89
C SER A 161 1.44 -1.71 -17.44
N PRO A 162 1.12 -0.56 -16.82
CA PRO A 162 -0.24 -0.24 -16.37
C PRO A 162 -1.31 -0.38 -17.48
N GLU A 163 -0.96 -0.08 -18.74
CA GLU A 163 -1.86 -0.23 -19.89
C GLU A 163 -2.22 -1.68 -20.23
N ALA A 164 -1.38 -2.65 -19.84
CA ALA A 164 -1.62 -4.07 -20.04
C ALA A 164 -2.49 -4.70 -18.94
N ARG A 165 -2.49 -4.13 -17.73
CA ARG A 165 -3.32 -4.59 -16.60
C ARG A 165 -4.78 -4.16 -16.68
N ALA A 166 -5.08 -3.12 -17.47
CA ALA A 166 -6.42 -2.54 -17.61
C ALA A 166 -7.27 -3.15 -18.76
N ARG A 167 -6.82 -4.23 -19.39
CA ARG A 167 -7.54 -4.90 -20.50
C ARG A 167 -8.20 -6.21 -20.08
#